data_AF-A0A0N1E2R0-F1
#
_entry.id   AF-A0A0N1E2R0-F1
#
_cell.length_a   1.000
_cell.length_b   1.000
_cell.length_c   1.000
_cell.angle_alpha   90.00
_cell.angle_beta   90.00
_cell.angle_gamma   90.00
#
_symmetry.space_group_name_H-M   'P 1'
#
loop_
_entity.id
_entity.type
_entity.pdbx_description
1 polymer ?
#
loop_
_entity_poly.entity_id
_entity_poly.type
_entity_poly.pdbx_seq_one_letter_code
_entity_poly.pdbx_strand_id
1 'polypeptide(L)'
;MNYFKTISTVLFILVFHFHGFGQAFQLEQLEKFNKLDMPSFKEEIKKLKYSYYDKTESSEFNLYEYDSPDYQYKIGKFEYKNNKSSDRIEFQFKGKTEYDQYLKTITNIGYKKTETGKIPGGETFVDYFKDKSHVRLVSPKAGQENEPYTILVFK
;
A
#
# COMPACT_ATOMS: atom_id res chain seq x y z
N MET A 1 -40.24 19.65 -21.40
CA MET A 1 -39.67 19.88 -20.05
C MET A 1 -39.27 18.55 -19.42
N ASN A 2 -38.35 17.81 -20.04
CA ASN A 2 -37.94 16.45 -19.60
C ASN A 2 -36.42 16.21 -19.75
N TYR A 3 -35.61 17.26 -19.92
CA TYR A 3 -34.14 17.15 -19.96
C TYR A 3 -33.49 17.48 -18.61
N PHE A 4 -34.19 18.17 -17.71
CA PHE A 4 -33.68 18.52 -16.38
C PHE A 4 -33.76 17.38 -15.36
N LYS A 5 -34.55 16.32 -15.62
CA LYS A 5 -34.66 15.16 -14.72
C LYS A 5 -33.57 14.11 -14.94
N THR A 6 -32.97 14.03 -16.13
CA THR A 6 -31.94 13.02 -16.44
C THR A 6 -30.54 13.44 -15.97
N ILE A 7 -30.29 14.74 -15.84
CA ILE A 7 -28.98 15.26 -15.37
C ILE A 7 -28.81 15.04 -13.85
N SER A 8 -29.92 14.96 -13.09
CA SER A 8 -29.85 14.74 -11.65
C SER A 8 -29.44 13.31 -11.27
N THR A 9 -29.56 12.33 -12.17
CA THR A 9 -29.22 10.93 -11.88
C THR A 9 -27.74 10.62 -12.15
N VAL A 10 -27.08 11.38 -13.04
CA VAL A 10 -25.65 11.19 -13.35
C VAL A 10 -24.74 11.94 -12.37
N LEU A 11 -25.25 12.98 -11.70
CA LEU A 11 -24.46 13.76 -10.73
C LEU A 11 -24.36 13.12 -9.33
N PHE A 12 -25.03 11.99 -9.08
CA PHE A 12 -24.99 11.32 -7.77
C PHE A 12 -23.83 10.30 -7.62
N ILE A 13 -23.04 10.08 -8.67
CA ILE A 13 -21.92 9.10 -8.66
C ILE A 13 -20.57 9.75 -8.28
N LEU A 14 -20.48 11.09 -8.20
CA LEU A 14 -19.21 11.80 -8.01
C LEU A 14 -18.92 12.29 -6.58
N VAL A 15 -19.75 11.96 -5.58
CA VAL A 15 -19.53 12.42 -4.21
C VAL A 15 -19.71 11.29 -3.18
N PHE A 16 -18.99 10.19 -3.37
CA PHE A 16 -18.52 9.39 -2.23
C PHE A 16 -17.02 9.57 -2.09
N HIS A 17 -16.59 10.81 -1.88
CA HIS A 17 -15.35 11.06 -1.15
C HIS A 17 -15.64 10.75 0.32
N PHE A 18 -15.71 9.46 0.66
CA PHE A 18 -15.52 9.06 2.04
C PHE A 18 -14.15 9.58 2.45
N HIS A 19 -14.11 10.74 3.11
CA HIS A 19 -13.04 11.06 4.03
C HIS A 19 -13.27 10.21 5.29
N GLY A 20 -13.27 8.89 5.09
CA GLY A 20 -13.25 7.91 6.15
C GLY A 20 -11.82 7.85 6.65
N PHE A 21 -11.62 8.15 7.93
CA PHE A 21 -10.40 7.81 8.64
C PHE A 21 -10.09 6.32 8.41
N GLY A 22 -8.82 5.99 8.13
CA GLY A 22 -8.38 4.60 7.96
C GLY A 22 -8.92 3.90 6.71
N GLN A 23 -8.81 4.48 5.51
CA GLN A 23 -9.11 3.74 4.29
C GLN A 23 -7.86 3.00 3.80
N ALA A 24 -8.00 1.69 3.52
CA ALA A 24 -6.98 0.92 2.80
C ALA A 24 -6.66 1.59 1.45
N PHE A 25 -5.37 1.80 1.16
CA PHE A 25 -4.95 2.43 -0.09
C PHE A 25 -5.11 1.48 -1.27
N GLN A 26 -5.63 1.98 -2.40
CA GLN A 26 -5.61 1.20 -3.63
C GLN A 26 -4.18 0.99 -4.14
N LEU A 27 -3.94 -0.06 -4.91
CA LEU A 27 -2.61 -0.36 -5.47
C LEU A 27 -2.02 0.84 -6.24
N GLU A 28 -2.83 1.48 -7.08
CA GLU A 28 -2.42 2.65 -7.87
C GLU A 28 -1.95 3.82 -6.99
N GLN A 29 -2.53 3.96 -5.79
CA GLN A 29 -2.13 4.99 -4.83
C GLN A 29 -0.79 4.62 -4.17
N LEU A 30 -0.58 3.36 -3.82
CA LEU A 30 0.71 2.86 -3.32
C LEU A 30 1.81 3.04 -4.37
N GLU A 31 1.53 2.76 -5.63
CA GLU A 31 2.46 3.00 -6.74
C GLU A 31 2.77 4.49 -6.92
N LYS A 32 1.77 5.37 -6.80
CA LYS A 32 1.96 6.82 -6.83
C LYS A 32 2.87 7.28 -5.69
N PHE A 33 2.63 6.81 -4.47
CA PHE A 33 3.50 7.12 -3.32
C PHE A 33 4.95 6.65 -3.52
N ASN A 34 5.15 5.52 -4.20
CA ASN A 34 6.52 5.06 -4.45
C ASN A 34 7.27 5.94 -5.47
N LYS A 35 6.55 6.55 -6.41
CA LYS A 35 7.11 7.49 -7.40
C LYS A 35 7.50 8.84 -6.82
N LEU A 36 6.89 9.25 -5.70
CA LEU A 36 7.26 10.48 -4.99
C LEU A 36 8.66 10.37 -4.38
N ASP A 37 9.34 11.50 -4.29
CA ASP A 37 10.49 11.62 -3.38
C ASP A 37 10.01 11.63 -1.92
N MET A 38 10.93 11.39 -0.98
CA MET A 38 10.61 11.37 0.43
C MET A 38 9.91 12.65 0.92
N PRO A 39 10.36 13.89 0.61
CA PRO A 39 9.64 15.09 1.04
C PRO A 39 8.19 15.13 0.56
N SER A 40 7.93 14.88 -0.72
CA SER A 40 6.59 14.90 -1.29
C SER A 40 5.71 13.79 -0.70
N PHE A 41 6.27 12.59 -0.47
CA PHE A 41 5.56 11.52 0.23
C PHE A 41 5.10 11.93 1.63
N LYS A 42 5.98 12.57 2.42
CA LYS A 42 5.65 13.06 3.76
C LYS A 42 4.51 14.08 3.73
N GLU A 43 4.50 14.97 2.73
CA GLU A 43 3.43 15.95 2.57
C GLU A 43 2.10 15.28 2.22
N GLU A 44 2.08 14.34 1.28
CA GLU A 44 0.86 13.61 0.88
C GLU A 44 0.29 12.79 2.03
N ILE A 45 1.13 12.05 2.77
CA ILE A 45 0.69 11.23 3.91
C ILE A 45 0.13 12.09 5.05
N LYS A 46 0.71 13.27 5.30
CA LYS A 46 0.16 14.21 6.29
C LYS A 46 -1.21 14.76 5.90
N LYS A 47 -1.48 15.02 4.61
CA LYS A 47 -2.82 15.44 4.13
C LYS A 47 -3.89 14.39 4.43
N LEU A 48 -3.50 13.12 4.46
CA LEU A 48 -4.35 11.97 4.79
C LEU A 48 -4.49 11.74 6.30
N LYS A 49 -3.95 12.65 7.12
CA LYS A 49 -4.00 12.65 8.59
C LYS A 49 -3.26 11.48 9.25
N TYR A 50 -2.39 10.79 8.51
CA TYR A 50 -1.50 9.79 9.10
C TYR A 50 -0.49 10.48 10.02
N SER A 51 -0.28 9.90 11.20
CA SER A 51 0.67 10.39 12.20
C SER A 51 2.03 9.75 12.01
N TYR A 52 3.09 10.54 12.12
CA TYR A 52 4.46 10.03 12.12
C TYR A 52 4.65 9.01 13.25
N TYR A 53 5.18 7.83 12.91
CA TYR A 53 5.46 6.75 13.84
C TYR A 53 6.96 6.72 14.17
N ASP A 54 7.79 6.47 13.16
CA ASP A 54 9.23 6.30 13.34
C ASP A 54 10.03 6.63 12.06
N LYS A 55 11.34 6.72 12.23
CA LYS A 55 12.33 6.93 11.18
C LYS A 55 13.55 6.06 11.46
N THR A 56 13.92 5.27 10.46
CA THR A 56 15.19 4.54 10.46
C THR A 56 16.12 5.11 9.38
N GLU A 57 17.32 5.52 9.77
CA GLU A 57 18.40 5.87 8.84
C GLU A 57 19.55 4.89 9.04
N SER A 58 19.89 4.15 7.99
CA SER A 58 21.01 3.21 7.98
C SER A 58 22.02 3.57 6.90
N SER A 59 23.12 2.83 6.80
CA SER A 59 24.05 2.93 5.66
C SER A 59 23.41 2.50 4.34
N GLU A 60 22.30 1.76 4.37
CA GLU A 60 21.69 1.14 3.19
C GLU A 60 20.43 1.87 2.72
N PHE A 61 19.61 2.37 3.64
CA PHE A 61 18.33 2.98 3.32
C PHE A 61 17.89 4.02 4.35
N ASN A 62 16.92 4.84 3.94
CA ASN A 62 16.10 5.65 4.82
C ASN A 62 14.67 5.10 4.81
N LEU A 63 14.07 4.99 5.98
CA LEU A 63 12.69 4.56 6.18
C LEU A 63 11.96 5.63 7.01
N TYR A 64 10.76 5.99 6.56
CA TYR A 64 9.81 6.76 7.35
C TYR A 64 8.48 6.03 7.42
N GLU A 65 7.99 5.86 8.64
CA GLU A 65 6.76 5.12 8.95
C GLU A 65 5.71 6.04 9.54
N TYR A 66 4.45 5.74 9.20
CA TYR A 66 3.29 6.48 9.65
C TYR A 66 2.13 5.54 9.98
N ASP A 67 1.42 5.85 11.06
CA ASP A 67 0.20 5.16 11.44
C ASP A 67 -1.02 5.93 10.91
N SER A 68 -2.01 5.16 10.47
CA SER A 68 -3.35 5.65 10.20
C SER A 68 -4.01 6.20 11.48
N PRO A 69 -4.96 7.15 11.36
CA PRO A 69 -5.65 7.73 12.51
C PRO A 69 -6.37 6.74 13.43
N ASP A 70 -6.79 5.60 12.89
CA ASP A 70 -7.50 4.53 13.59
C ASP A 70 -6.58 3.34 13.93
N TYR A 71 -5.27 3.47 13.67
CA TYR A 71 -4.24 2.47 13.93
C TYR A 71 -4.53 1.08 13.32
N GLN A 72 -5.30 1.06 12.22
CA GLN A 72 -5.57 -0.17 11.47
C GLN A 72 -4.52 -0.44 10.40
N TYR A 73 -3.85 0.61 9.95
CA TYR A 73 -2.84 0.60 8.90
C TYR A 73 -1.56 1.29 9.33
N LYS A 74 -0.44 0.77 8.83
CA LYS A 74 0.86 1.44 8.86
C LYS A 74 1.42 1.53 7.45
N ILE A 75 1.95 2.69 7.08
CA ILE A 75 2.64 2.89 5.80
C ILE A 75 4.09 3.30 6.04
N GLY A 76 5.02 2.61 5.38
CA GLY A 76 6.44 2.92 5.34
C GLY A 76 6.90 3.24 3.92
N LYS A 77 7.79 4.23 3.76
CA LYS A 77 8.52 4.43 2.51
C LYS A 77 10.00 4.15 2.74
N PHE A 78 10.54 3.23 1.95
CA PHE A 78 11.96 2.94 1.87
C PHE A 78 12.58 3.66 0.68
N GLU A 79 13.68 4.37 0.93
CA GLU A 79 14.59 4.86 -0.10
C GLU A 79 15.98 4.28 0.14
N TYR A 80 16.40 3.37 -0.74
CA TYR A 80 17.72 2.76 -0.71
C TYR A 80 18.76 3.71 -1.29
N LYS A 81 19.94 3.73 -0.68
CA LYS A 81 21.03 4.63 -1.07
C LYS A 81 21.73 4.15 -2.34
N ASN A 82 21.98 2.84 -2.44
CA ASN A 82 22.78 2.25 -3.52
C ASN A 82 21.99 1.44 -4.55
N ASN A 83 20.80 0.94 -4.20
CA ASN A 83 19.98 0.14 -5.11
C ASN A 83 18.55 0.69 -5.23
N LYS A 84 18.34 1.60 -6.19
CA LYS A 84 17.05 2.27 -6.36
C LYS A 84 15.90 1.35 -6.80
N SER A 85 16.17 0.16 -7.32
CA SER A 85 15.10 -0.82 -7.59
C SER A 85 14.52 -1.44 -6.32
N SER A 86 15.21 -1.28 -5.17
CA SER A 86 14.69 -1.70 -3.86
C SER A 86 13.83 -0.64 -3.16
N ASP A 87 13.75 0.58 -3.71
CA ASP A 87 12.83 1.62 -3.24
C ASP A 87 11.40 1.09 -3.28
N ARG A 88 10.68 1.22 -2.16
CA ARG A 88 9.34 0.64 -2.04
C ARG A 88 8.48 1.36 -1.04
N ILE A 89 7.17 1.17 -1.21
CA ILE A 89 6.18 1.40 -0.18
C ILE A 89 5.90 0.06 0.51
N GLU A 90 5.88 0.07 1.84
CA GLU A 90 5.33 -1.01 2.65
C GLU A 90 4.02 -0.56 3.25
N PHE A 91 2.96 -1.33 3.08
CA PHE A 91 1.66 -1.03 3.65
C PHE A 91 1.15 -2.23 4.43
N GLN A 92 1.03 -2.06 5.74
CA GLN A 92 0.64 -3.09 6.70
C GLN A 92 -0.83 -2.94 7.08
N PHE A 93 -1.52 -4.07 7.23
CA PHE A 93 -2.93 -4.14 7.61
C PHE A 93 -3.23 -5.48 8.32
N LYS A 94 -4.23 -5.50 9.20
CA LYS A 94 -4.46 -6.65 10.10
C LYS A 94 -5.24 -7.80 9.46
N GLY A 95 -6.12 -7.51 8.50
CA GLY A 95 -7.09 -8.49 8.01
C GLY A 95 -6.62 -9.30 6.82
N LYS A 96 -6.89 -10.61 6.87
CA LYS A 96 -6.74 -11.51 5.70
C LYS A 96 -7.68 -11.12 4.56
N THR A 97 -8.85 -10.57 4.88
CA THR A 97 -9.82 -10.11 3.88
C THR A 97 -9.20 -9.07 2.94
N GLU A 98 -8.50 -8.09 3.48
CA GLU A 98 -7.78 -7.05 2.74
C GLU A 98 -6.62 -7.66 1.93
N TYR A 99 -5.90 -8.63 2.50
CA TYR A 99 -4.86 -9.37 1.78
C TYR A 99 -5.43 -10.04 0.52
N ASP A 100 -6.54 -10.75 0.68
CA ASP A 100 -7.21 -11.46 -0.40
C ASP A 100 -7.76 -10.48 -1.46
N GLN A 101 -8.19 -9.28 -1.04
CA GLN A 101 -8.60 -8.21 -1.96
C GLN A 101 -7.43 -7.67 -2.78
N TYR A 102 -6.25 -7.43 -2.19
CA TYR A 102 -5.06 -7.06 -2.95
C TYR A 102 -4.65 -8.17 -3.91
N LEU A 103 -4.61 -9.42 -3.45
CA LEU A 103 -4.29 -10.59 -4.29
C LEU A 103 -5.23 -10.69 -5.50
N LYS A 104 -6.54 -10.54 -5.26
CA LYS A 104 -7.54 -10.53 -6.34
C LYS A 104 -7.30 -9.38 -7.30
N THR A 105 -7.03 -8.18 -6.78
CA THR A 105 -6.79 -6.98 -7.58
C THR A 105 -5.58 -7.14 -8.49
N ILE A 106 -4.40 -7.51 -7.94
CA ILE A 106 -3.17 -7.65 -8.73
C ILE A 106 -3.30 -8.76 -9.79
N THR A 107 -3.98 -9.86 -9.45
CA THR A 107 -4.23 -10.96 -10.39
C THR A 107 -5.15 -10.51 -11.53
N ASN A 108 -6.24 -9.81 -11.21
CA ASN A 108 -7.21 -9.31 -12.19
C ASN A 108 -6.59 -8.32 -13.18
N ILE A 109 -5.67 -7.47 -12.72
CA ILE A 109 -4.98 -6.49 -13.58
C ILE A 109 -3.74 -7.06 -14.29
N GLY A 110 -3.49 -8.37 -14.14
CA GLY A 110 -2.55 -9.12 -14.97
C GLY A 110 -1.20 -9.45 -14.34
N TYR A 111 -0.96 -9.16 -13.06
CA TYR A 111 0.26 -9.61 -12.39
C TYR A 111 0.30 -11.14 -12.31
N LYS A 112 1.51 -11.69 -12.48
CA LYS A 112 1.78 -13.12 -12.43
C LYS A 112 2.66 -13.43 -11.23
N LYS A 113 2.28 -14.47 -10.48
CA LYS A 113 3.11 -15.03 -9.42
C LYS A 113 4.44 -15.52 -10.00
N THR A 114 5.56 -15.14 -9.39
CA THR A 114 6.90 -15.51 -9.87
C THR A 114 7.72 -16.25 -8.82
N GLU A 115 7.77 -15.75 -7.59
CA GLU A 115 8.62 -16.28 -6.52
C GLU A 115 7.83 -16.41 -5.21
N THR A 116 8.27 -17.33 -4.36
CA THR A 116 7.79 -17.47 -2.98
C THR A 116 8.96 -17.75 -2.06
N GLY A 117 8.93 -17.21 -0.85
CA GLY A 117 9.98 -17.47 0.12
C GLY A 117 9.58 -17.17 1.55
N LYS A 118 10.58 -17.19 2.43
CA LYS A 118 10.45 -16.86 3.86
C LYS A 118 11.37 -15.69 4.20
N ILE A 119 10.89 -14.78 5.02
CA ILE A 119 11.67 -13.66 5.55
C ILE A 119 12.31 -14.13 6.88
N PRO A 120 13.55 -13.69 7.21
CA PRO A 120 14.10 -13.85 8.54
C PRO A 120 13.15 -13.22 9.58
N GLY A 121 12.46 -14.07 10.34
CA GLY A 121 11.30 -13.68 11.18
C GLY A 121 10.17 -14.72 11.12
N GLY A 122 10.09 -15.47 10.01
CA GLY A 122 9.15 -16.57 9.81
C GLY A 122 7.94 -16.22 8.96
N GLU A 123 7.79 -14.95 8.56
CA GLU A 123 6.83 -14.48 7.57
C GLU A 123 7.10 -15.15 6.21
N THR A 124 6.05 -15.29 5.42
CA THR A 124 6.15 -15.82 4.06
C THR A 124 5.83 -14.73 3.07
N PHE A 125 6.46 -14.77 1.90
CA PHE A 125 6.18 -13.82 0.84
C PHE A 125 5.87 -14.52 -0.49
N VAL A 126 5.13 -13.81 -1.32
CA VAL A 126 4.89 -14.15 -2.72
C VAL A 126 5.11 -12.92 -3.58
N ASP A 127 5.95 -13.06 -4.61
CA ASP A 127 6.21 -12.02 -5.59
C ASP A 127 5.28 -12.14 -6.79
N TYR A 128 4.89 -10.98 -7.29
CA TYR A 128 4.01 -10.80 -8.42
C TYR A 128 4.62 -9.75 -9.36
N PHE A 129 4.74 -10.09 -10.63
CA PHE A 129 5.28 -9.19 -11.65
C PHE A 129 4.28 -8.96 -12.78
N LYS A 130 4.29 -7.72 -13.29
CA LYS A 130 3.63 -7.32 -14.52
C LYS A 130 4.57 -6.37 -15.26
N ASP A 131 5.05 -6.77 -16.43
CA ASP A 131 6.10 -6.05 -17.15
C ASP A 131 7.32 -5.80 -16.25
N LYS A 132 7.59 -4.54 -15.90
CA LYS A 132 8.66 -4.14 -14.96
C LYS A 132 8.15 -3.84 -13.55
N SER A 133 6.83 -3.85 -13.34
CA SER A 133 6.23 -3.57 -12.04
C SER A 133 6.27 -4.80 -11.15
N HIS A 134 6.64 -4.59 -9.89
CA HIS A 134 6.83 -5.64 -8.90
C HIS A 134 6.03 -5.34 -7.63
N VAL A 135 5.22 -6.30 -7.22
CA VAL A 135 4.48 -6.31 -5.95
C VAL A 135 4.85 -7.56 -5.18
N ARG A 136 5.07 -7.43 -3.87
CA ARG A 136 5.21 -8.57 -2.96
C ARG A 136 4.10 -8.54 -1.93
N LEU A 137 3.43 -9.66 -1.76
CA LEU A 137 2.48 -9.87 -0.67
C LEU A 137 3.16 -10.70 0.42
N VAL A 138 3.09 -10.23 1.65
CA VAL A 138 3.69 -10.88 2.83
C VAL A 138 2.57 -11.29 3.78
N SER A 139 2.63 -12.53 4.22
CA SER A 139 1.75 -13.10 5.23
C SER A 139 2.51 -13.29 6.53
N PRO A 140 1.87 -13.08 7.68
CA PRO A 140 2.49 -13.32 8.98
C PRO A 140 2.93 -14.77 9.12
N LYS A 141 3.78 -15.02 10.11
CA LYS A 141 4.20 -16.38 10.46
C LYS A 141 2.97 -17.24 10.80
N ALA A 142 3.01 -18.52 10.41
CA ALA A 142 1.94 -19.46 10.72
C ALA A 142 1.67 -19.54 12.23
N GLY A 143 0.40 -19.48 12.65
CA GLY A 143 -0.01 -19.44 14.06
C GLY A 143 0.09 -18.05 14.71
N GLN A 144 0.37 -16.99 13.93
CA GLN A 144 0.36 -15.60 14.38
C GLN A 144 -0.62 -14.77 13.56
N GLU A 145 -1.89 -15.18 13.53
CA GLU A 145 -2.94 -14.55 12.72
C GLU A 145 -3.27 -13.12 13.16
N ASN A 146 -2.81 -12.70 14.34
CA ASN A 146 -2.95 -11.33 14.85
C ASN A 146 -1.84 -10.37 14.36
N GLU A 147 -0.77 -10.90 13.78
CA GLU A 147 0.31 -10.10 13.19
C GLU A 147 -0.13 -9.57 11.82
N PRO A 148 0.37 -8.39 11.40
CA PRO A 148 -0.10 -7.75 10.19
C PRO A 148 0.32 -8.51 8.92
N TYR A 149 -0.55 -8.43 7.92
CA TYR A 149 -0.21 -8.68 6.53
C TYR A 149 0.42 -7.43 5.93
N THR A 150 1.23 -7.60 4.88
CA THR A 150 1.89 -6.47 4.21
C THR A 150 1.80 -6.60 2.70
N ILE A 151 1.53 -5.49 2.02
CA ILE A 151 1.83 -5.32 0.60
C ILE A 151 3.04 -4.42 0.43
N LEU A 152 3.99 -4.88 -0.38
CA LEU A 152 5.18 -4.14 -0.77
C LEU A 152 5.03 -3.78 -2.26
N VAL A 153 5.17 -2.50 -2.58
CA VAL A 153 5.11 -2.00 -3.96
C VAL A 153 6.45 -1.39 -4.32
N PHE A 154 7.17 -2.05 -5.22
CA PHE A 154 8.52 -1.67 -5.64
C PHE A 154 8.48 -0.64 -6.78
N LYS A 155 9.61 0.02 -7.03
CA LYS A 155 9.71 1.15 -7.97
C LYS A 155 9.98 0.70 -9.40
#